data_AF-A0A9D8WN87-F1
#
_entry.id   AF-A0A9D8WN87-F1
#
_cell.length_a   1.000
_cell.length_b   1.000
_cell.length_c   1.000
_cell.angle_alpha   90.00
_cell.angle_beta   90.00
_cell.angle_gamma   90.00
#
_symmetry.space_group_name_H-M   'P 1'
#
loop_
_entity.id
_entity.type
_entity.pdbx_description
1 polymer ?
#
loop_
_entity_poly.entity_id
_entity_poly.type
_entity_poly.pdbx_seq_one_letter_code
_entity_poly.pdbx_strand_id
1 'polypeptide(L)'
;MSKIFAAMTFAAALLTASAAKAQQAEQTLQTQEGYSYFLPKTVLRLSVLVEKTTVTPGELCIYADRYLKKSDAAQEKDVRYKIVSVSIATEAERDTARHFILLADAKHSINHAEINRNGILTAVNTSGKAEKEFVPFVPWKKPAPKDPRQ
;
A
#
# COMPACT_ATOMS: atom_id res chain seq x y z
N MET A 1 -51.99 -11.84 39.11
CA MET A 1 -50.69 -11.16 38.94
C MET A 1 -49.48 -12.12 38.95
N SER A 2 -49.63 -13.43 38.68
CA SER A 2 -48.51 -14.40 38.75
C SER A 2 -47.83 -14.69 37.40
N LYS A 3 -48.53 -14.44 36.28
CA LYS A 3 -48.04 -14.81 34.92
C LYS A 3 -47.05 -13.81 34.32
N ILE A 4 -47.05 -12.56 34.81
CA ILE A 4 -46.18 -11.48 34.31
C ILE A 4 -44.78 -11.60 34.93
N PHE A 5 -44.68 -11.99 36.21
CA PHE A 5 -43.39 -12.21 36.87
C PHE A 5 -42.62 -13.41 36.30
N ALA A 6 -43.30 -14.48 35.89
CA ALA A 6 -42.67 -15.64 35.26
C ALA A 6 -42.13 -15.34 33.83
N ALA A 7 -42.80 -14.46 33.08
CA ALA A 7 -42.34 -14.05 31.75
C ALA A 7 -41.10 -13.14 31.83
N MET A 8 -41.01 -12.31 32.88
CA MET A 8 -39.89 -11.39 33.09
C MET A 8 -38.62 -12.11 33.57
N THR A 9 -38.75 -13.18 34.37
CA THR A 9 -37.61 -14.03 34.75
C THR A 9 -37.11 -14.90 33.61
N PHE A 10 -38.01 -15.37 32.72
CA PHE A 10 -37.63 -16.13 31.52
C PHE A 10 -36.90 -15.27 30.49
N ALA A 11 -37.33 -14.01 30.30
CA ALA A 11 -36.64 -13.06 29.42
C ALA A 11 -35.24 -12.69 29.94
N ALA A 12 -35.07 -12.53 31.25
CA ALA A 12 -33.76 -12.26 31.86
C ALA A 12 -32.79 -13.43 31.73
N ALA A 13 -33.26 -14.68 31.81
CA ALA A 13 -32.45 -15.88 31.60
C ALA A 13 -32.01 -16.06 30.14
N LEU A 14 -32.82 -15.59 29.18
CA LEU A 14 -32.46 -15.62 27.75
C LEU A 14 -31.40 -14.56 27.39
N LEU A 15 -31.39 -13.41 28.06
CA LEU A 15 -30.38 -12.38 27.87
C LEU A 15 -29.02 -12.74 28.50
N THR A 16 -28.98 -13.45 29.62
CA THR A 16 -27.72 -13.89 30.22
C THR A 16 -27.08 -15.06 29.46
N ALA A 17 -27.87 -15.90 28.79
CA ALA A 17 -27.37 -16.99 27.95
C ALA A 17 -26.71 -16.51 26.63
N SER A 18 -27.12 -15.36 26.09
CA SER A 18 -26.51 -14.82 24.87
C SER A 18 -25.19 -14.08 25.13
N ALA A 19 -24.98 -13.54 26.33
CA ALA A 19 -23.71 -12.94 26.73
C ALA A 19 -22.58 -13.97 26.91
N ALA A 20 -22.90 -15.17 27.39
CA ALA A 20 -21.91 -16.24 27.59
C ALA A 20 -21.31 -16.76 26.26
N LYS A 21 -22.08 -16.71 25.15
CA LYS A 21 -21.58 -17.10 23.81
C LYS A 21 -20.79 -16.00 23.11
N ALA A 22 -20.95 -14.74 23.51
CA ALA A 22 -20.17 -13.63 22.95
C ALA A 22 -18.75 -13.55 23.54
N GLN A 23 -18.53 -14.07 24.76
CA GLN A 23 -17.21 -14.07 25.40
C GLN A 23 -16.27 -15.20 24.96
N GLN A 24 -16.74 -16.20 24.20
CA GLN A 24 -15.89 -17.29 23.70
C GLN A 24 -15.19 -16.98 22.37
N ALA A 25 -15.52 -15.87 21.69
CA ALA A 25 -14.87 -15.48 20.44
C ALA A 25 -13.55 -14.69 20.63
N GLU A 26 -13.23 -14.26 21.86
CA GLU A 26 -12.01 -13.51 22.18
C GLU A 26 -10.98 -14.30 23.01
N GLN A 27 -11.16 -15.62 23.15
CA GLN A 27 -10.23 -16.51 23.86
C GLN A 27 -9.53 -17.49 22.91
N THR A 28 -8.84 -16.95 21.91
CA THR A 28 -7.70 -17.65 21.26
C THR A 28 -6.51 -16.72 21.10
N LEU A 29 -6.26 -15.89 22.12
CA LEU A 29 -4.92 -15.38 22.39
C LEU A 29 -4.37 -16.16 23.59
N GLN A 30 -4.28 -17.49 23.45
CA GLN A 30 -3.24 -18.19 24.18
C GLN A 30 -1.95 -17.61 23.64
N THR A 31 -1.29 -16.77 24.43
CA THR A 31 0.10 -16.36 24.24
C THR A 31 0.96 -17.62 24.32
N GLN A 32 0.91 -18.44 23.28
CA GLN A 32 1.95 -19.42 23.04
C GLN A 32 3.17 -18.59 22.68
N GLU A 33 4.21 -18.68 23.51
CA GLU A 33 5.50 -18.03 23.32
C GLU A 33 6.01 -18.38 21.91
N GLY A 34 5.76 -17.48 20.95
CA GLY A 34 5.89 -17.81 19.55
C GLY A 34 5.76 -16.60 18.64
N TYR A 35 6.38 -16.69 17.48
CA TYR A 35 6.42 -15.61 16.50
C TYR A 35 5.15 -15.66 15.64
N SER A 36 4.27 -14.68 15.82
CA SER A 36 3.07 -14.51 15.00
C SER A 36 3.43 -13.89 13.65
N TYR A 37 3.12 -14.57 12.54
CA TYR A 37 3.44 -14.12 11.20
C TYR A 37 2.31 -14.38 10.20
N PHE A 38 2.38 -13.68 9.08
CA PHE A 38 1.53 -13.88 7.92
C PHE A 38 2.34 -14.49 6.78
N LEU A 39 1.69 -15.34 5.98
CA LEU A 39 2.32 -15.80 4.74
C LEU A 39 2.38 -14.66 3.71
N PRO A 40 3.48 -14.55 2.95
CA PRO A 40 3.58 -13.58 1.88
C PRO A 40 2.69 -13.98 0.69
N LYS A 41 1.90 -13.03 0.20
CA LYS A 41 1.22 -13.09 -1.08
C LYS A 41 1.99 -12.25 -2.09
N THR A 42 2.18 -12.80 -3.30
CA THR A 42 2.86 -12.06 -4.36
C THR A 42 1.92 -11.04 -4.98
N VAL A 43 2.34 -9.77 -4.96
CA VAL A 43 1.65 -8.67 -5.64
C VAL A 43 2.56 -8.07 -6.71
N LEU A 44 1.95 -7.56 -7.78
CA LEU A 44 2.66 -6.90 -8.86
C LEU A 44 2.61 -5.40 -8.62
N ARG A 45 3.78 -4.78 -8.49
CA ARG A 45 3.92 -3.33 -8.51
C ARG A 45 4.25 -2.88 -9.92
N LEU A 46 3.34 -2.09 -10.49
CA LEU A 46 3.50 -1.49 -11.81
C LEU A 46 3.86 -0.01 -11.64
N SER A 47 5.01 0.41 -12.16
CA SER A 47 5.49 1.79 -12.13
C SER A 47 5.54 2.36 -13.54
N VAL A 48 4.79 3.43 -13.79
CA VAL A 48 4.75 4.12 -15.09
C VAL A 48 5.43 5.47 -14.97
N LEU A 49 6.44 5.72 -15.81
CA LEU A 49 7.04 7.04 -15.96
C LEU A 49 6.34 7.76 -17.11
N VAL A 50 5.71 8.90 -16.79
CA VAL A 50 5.00 9.73 -17.76
C VAL A 50 5.67 11.09 -17.87
N GLU A 51 6.02 11.47 -19.08
CA GLU A 51 6.47 12.81 -19.42
C GLU A 51 5.27 13.66 -19.83
N LYS A 52 5.09 14.79 -19.13
CA LYS A 52 4.09 15.81 -19.47
C LYS A 52 4.79 17.00 -20.14
N THR A 53 4.49 17.21 -21.42
CA THR A 53 4.96 18.38 -22.16
C THR A 53 3.82 19.37 -22.30
N THR A 54 3.95 20.53 -21.64
CA THR A 54 3.03 21.67 -21.81
C THR A 54 3.72 22.71 -22.68
N VAL A 55 3.14 22.99 -23.85
CA VAL A 55 3.52 24.09 -24.73
C VAL A 55 2.61 25.27 -24.43
N THR A 56 3.19 26.35 -23.92
CA THR A 56 2.49 27.62 -23.73
C THR A 56 2.93 28.57 -24.83
N PRO A 57 2.02 29.07 -25.69
CA PRO A 57 2.36 30.06 -26.71
C PRO A 57 2.83 31.36 -26.05
N GLY A 58 3.80 32.03 -26.67
CA GLY A 58 4.23 33.37 -26.28
C GLY A 58 3.29 34.45 -26.83
N GLU A 59 3.34 35.65 -26.25
CA GLU A 59 2.51 36.80 -26.65
C GLU A 59 2.61 37.13 -28.15
N LEU A 60 3.81 36.99 -28.71
CA LEU A 60 4.11 37.32 -30.11
C LEU A 60 4.09 36.10 -31.04
N CYS A 61 3.48 34.98 -30.62
CA CYS A 61 3.45 33.74 -31.42
C CYS A 61 2.82 33.95 -32.81
N ILE A 62 1.84 34.84 -32.92
CA ILE A 62 1.16 35.20 -34.18
C ILE A 62 2.09 35.82 -35.22
N TYR A 63 3.21 36.41 -34.78
CA TYR A 63 4.17 37.10 -35.64
C TYR A 63 5.32 36.18 -36.08
N ALA A 64 5.38 34.95 -35.56
CA ALA A 64 6.46 34.00 -35.85
C ALA A 64 6.54 33.64 -37.34
N ASP A 65 5.41 33.44 -38.00
CA ASP A 65 5.41 33.11 -39.43
C ASP A 65 5.92 34.30 -40.27
N ARG A 66 5.42 35.51 -39.98
CA ARG A 66 5.77 36.73 -40.72
C ARG A 66 7.24 37.13 -40.60
N TYR A 67 7.80 37.11 -39.39
CA TYR A 67 9.15 37.65 -39.15
C TYR A 67 10.22 36.59 -38.93
N LEU A 68 9.85 35.39 -38.48
CA LEU A 68 10.80 34.28 -38.26
C LEU A 68 10.69 33.18 -39.33
N LYS A 69 9.77 33.33 -40.31
CA LYS A 69 9.46 32.31 -41.33
C LYS A 69 9.20 30.93 -40.72
N LYS A 70 8.58 30.94 -39.53
CA LYS A 70 8.29 29.73 -38.77
C LYS A 70 6.77 29.53 -38.72
N SER A 71 6.27 28.76 -39.69
CA SER A 71 4.86 28.37 -39.80
C SER A 71 4.39 27.47 -38.65
N ASP A 72 5.32 26.71 -38.06
CA ASP A 72 5.00 25.64 -37.10
C ASP A 72 4.95 26.13 -35.64
N ALA A 73 4.81 27.44 -35.43
CA ALA A 73 4.69 28.00 -34.10
C ALA A 73 3.31 27.68 -33.51
N ALA A 74 3.28 27.07 -32.33
CA ALA A 74 2.04 26.82 -31.61
C ALA A 74 1.38 28.16 -31.25
N GLN A 75 0.15 28.38 -31.71
CA GLN A 75 -0.67 29.56 -31.41
C GLN A 75 -1.58 29.34 -30.19
N GLU A 76 -1.87 28.07 -29.88
CA GLU A 76 -2.71 27.67 -28.76
C GLU A 76 -1.91 26.86 -27.73
N LYS A 77 -2.43 26.81 -26.50
CA LYS A 77 -1.83 26.01 -25.43
C LYS A 77 -2.10 24.53 -25.69
N ASP A 78 -1.04 23.74 -25.73
CA ASP A 78 -1.10 22.30 -26.00
C ASP A 78 -0.44 21.51 -24.87
N VAL A 79 -1.02 20.36 -24.52
CA VAL A 79 -0.52 19.47 -23.47
C VAL A 79 -0.46 18.04 -23.99
N ARG A 80 0.75 17.48 -24.03
CA ARG A 80 1.00 16.11 -24.48
C ARG A 80 1.52 15.26 -23.34
N TYR A 81 1.06 14.02 -23.29
CA TYR A 81 1.55 13.01 -22.37
C TYR A 81 2.26 11.91 -23.16
N LYS A 82 3.44 11.52 -22.72
CA LYS A 82 4.21 10.42 -23.30
C LYS A 82 4.57 9.44 -22.19
N ILE A 83 4.22 8.18 -22.36
CA ILE A 83 4.72 7.12 -21.49
C ILE A 83 6.17 6.88 -21.90
N VAL A 84 7.09 7.13 -20.98
CA VAL A 84 8.53 6.98 -21.21
C VAL A 84 8.98 5.58 -20.86
N SER A 85 8.51 5.05 -19.74
CA SER A 85 8.84 3.70 -19.31
C SER A 85 7.74 3.08 -18.47
N VAL A 86 7.68 1.75 -18.51
CA VAL A 86 6.86 0.92 -17.62
C VAL A 86 7.80 -0.09 -16.99
N SER A 87 7.81 -0.15 -15.66
CA SER A 87 8.56 -1.12 -14.88
C SER A 87 7.61 -1.97 -14.07
N ILE A 88 7.88 -3.28 -14.01
CA ILE A 88 7.10 -4.24 -13.24
C ILE A 88 8.03 -4.87 -12.22
N ALA A 89 7.64 -4.83 -10.96
CA ALA A 89 8.33 -5.49 -9.87
C ALA A 89 7.35 -6.41 -9.13
N THR A 90 7.86 -7.51 -8.60
CA THR A 90 7.10 -8.42 -7.74
C THR A 90 7.43 -8.11 -6.29
N GLU A 91 6.42 -8.01 -5.44
CA GLU A 91 6.58 -7.75 -4.02
C GLU A 91 5.74 -8.70 -3.18
N ALA A 92 6.15 -8.86 -1.92
CA ALA A 92 5.46 -9.68 -0.96
C ALA A 92 4.58 -8.79 -0.07
N GLU A 93 3.26 -8.95 -0.16
CA GLU A 93 2.31 -8.32 0.76
C GLU A 93 1.78 -9.37 1.75
N ARG A 94 1.44 -8.94 2.96
CA ARG A 94 0.91 -9.87 3.98
C ARG A 94 -0.45 -10.42 3.55
N ASP A 95 -0.64 -11.73 3.63
CA ASP A 95 -1.94 -12.34 3.45
C ASP A 95 -2.70 -12.39 4.78
N THR A 96 -3.67 -11.49 4.96
CA THR A 96 -4.45 -11.39 6.20
C THR A 96 -5.29 -12.63 6.48
N ALA A 97 -5.61 -13.45 5.48
CA ALA A 97 -6.34 -14.70 5.67
C ALA A 97 -5.45 -15.85 6.17
N ARG A 98 -4.12 -15.70 6.05
CA ARG A 98 -3.13 -16.75 6.34
C ARG A 98 -2.20 -16.32 7.46
N HIS A 99 -2.74 -16.36 8.67
CA HIS A 99 -2.05 -16.06 9.92
C HIS A 99 -1.62 -17.36 10.62
N PHE A 100 -0.38 -17.40 11.11
CA PHE A 100 0.19 -18.55 11.78
C PHE A 100 1.11 -18.11 12.94
N ILE A 101 1.38 -19.03 13.85
CA ILE A 101 2.27 -18.84 15.00
C ILE A 101 3.41 -19.85 14.88
N LEU A 102 4.67 -19.38 14.86
CA LEU A 102 5.85 -20.24 14.98
C LEU A 102 6.17 -20.44 16.45
N LEU A 103 6.18 -21.69 16.89
CA LEU A 103 6.57 -22.06 18.25
C LEU A 103 8.08 -22.22 18.33
N ALA A 104 8.72 -21.44 19.20
CA ALA A 104 10.15 -21.49 19.46
C ALA A 104 10.45 -22.43 20.64
N ASP A 105 10.23 -23.73 20.43
CA ASP A 105 10.42 -24.76 21.45
C ASP A 105 11.69 -25.57 21.22
N ALA A 106 12.27 -26.18 22.25
CA ALA A 106 13.40 -27.12 22.06
C ALA A 106 13.09 -28.32 21.12
N LYS A 107 11.81 -28.62 20.88
CA LYS A 107 11.37 -29.68 19.94
C LYS A 107 11.38 -29.23 18.48
N HIS A 108 11.07 -27.97 18.24
CA HIS A 108 11.01 -27.37 16.91
C HIS A 108 12.29 -26.55 16.79
N SER A 109 13.27 -26.98 16.00
CA SER A 109 14.65 -26.42 15.96
C SER A 109 14.75 -24.94 15.51
N ILE A 110 13.95 -24.05 16.10
CA ILE A 110 13.68 -22.66 15.80
C ILE A 110 14.10 -21.91 17.05
N ASN A 111 15.33 -21.40 17.02
CA ASN A 111 15.90 -20.58 18.10
C ASN A 111 15.58 -19.10 17.91
N HIS A 112 15.42 -18.67 16.66
CA HIS A 112 15.19 -17.28 16.30
C HIS A 112 14.34 -17.20 15.03
N ALA A 113 13.45 -16.22 14.95
CA ALA A 113 12.77 -15.88 13.72
C ALA A 113 12.72 -14.36 13.57
N GLU A 114 12.92 -13.91 12.34
CA GLU A 114 12.86 -12.49 12.00
C GLU A 114 11.60 -12.21 11.17
N ILE A 115 10.81 -11.27 11.65
CA ILE A 115 9.57 -10.82 11.03
C ILE A 115 9.74 -9.35 10.65
N ASN A 116 9.41 -9.01 9.41
CA ASN A 116 9.44 -7.64 8.91
C ASN A 116 8.31 -6.81 9.55
N ARG A 117 8.39 -5.48 9.50
CA ARG A 117 7.37 -4.52 9.96
C ARG A 117 5.96 -4.83 9.43
N ASN A 118 5.85 -5.42 8.24
CA ASN A 118 4.59 -5.83 7.62
C ASN A 118 4.01 -7.14 8.18
N GLY A 119 4.66 -7.78 9.16
CA GLY A 119 4.23 -9.04 9.77
C GLY A 119 4.56 -10.28 8.94
N ILE A 120 5.43 -10.17 7.92
CA ILE A 120 5.83 -11.27 7.05
C ILE A 120 7.11 -11.91 7.60
N LEU A 121 7.11 -13.24 7.70
CA LEU A 121 8.28 -14.01 8.09
C LEU A 121 9.39 -13.88 7.02
N THR A 122 10.54 -13.36 7.42
CA THR A 122 11.66 -13.09 6.50
C THR A 122 12.79 -14.11 6.67
N ALA A 123 13.05 -14.56 7.90
CA ALA A 123 14.07 -15.56 8.17
C ALA A 123 13.76 -16.39 9.43
N VAL A 124 14.33 -17.59 9.46
CA VAL A 124 14.33 -18.50 10.62
C VAL A 124 15.77 -18.93 10.88
N ASN A 125 16.22 -18.82 12.12
CA ASN A 125 17.59 -19.09 12.61
C ASN A 125 18.70 -18.29 11.93
N THR A 126 18.34 -17.25 11.17
CA THR A 126 19.27 -16.38 10.45
C THR A 126 18.71 -14.97 10.41
N SER A 127 19.54 -14.01 10.01
CA SER A 127 19.11 -12.66 9.69
C SER A 127 18.33 -12.61 8.38
N GLY A 128 17.24 -11.85 8.39
CA GLY A 128 16.36 -11.57 7.27
C GLY A 128 17.01 -10.71 6.21
N LYS A 129 16.58 -10.92 4.95
CA LYS A 129 16.95 -10.03 3.86
C LYS A 129 16.16 -8.73 3.99
N ALA A 130 16.85 -7.60 4.02
CA ALA A 130 16.22 -6.29 4.01
C ALA A 130 15.32 -6.14 2.78
N GLU A 131 14.06 -5.74 3.01
CA GLU A 131 13.13 -5.42 1.93
C GLU A 131 13.66 -4.19 1.18
N LYS A 132 13.72 -4.27 -0.15
CA LYS A 132 14.18 -3.15 -0.95
C LYS A 132 13.11 -2.07 -0.93
N GLU A 133 13.38 -0.99 -0.20
CA GLU A 133 12.46 0.13 -0.14
C GLU A 133 12.25 0.75 -1.53
N PHE A 134 11.02 1.18 -1.75
CA PHE A 134 10.65 1.91 -2.95
C PHE A 134 11.22 3.31 -2.91
N VAL A 135 12.07 3.62 -3.86
CA VAL A 135 12.48 5.01 -4.09
C VAL A 135 11.52 5.60 -5.13
N PRO A 136 10.63 6.54 -4.75
CA PRO A 136 9.79 7.22 -5.73
C PRO A 136 10.68 7.97 -6.72
N PHE A 137 10.26 8.02 -7.97
CA PHE A 137 10.98 8.77 -8.98
C PHE A 137 11.01 10.26 -8.61
N VAL A 138 12.20 10.85 -8.56
CA VAL A 138 12.38 12.29 -8.36
C VAL A 138 12.22 12.96 -9.72
N PRO A 139 11.21 13.84 -9.91
CA PRO A 139 11.02 14.52 -11.18
C PRO A 139 12.23 15.41 -11.48
N TRP A 140 12.66 15.41 -12.74
CA TRP A 140 13.72 16.31 -13.19
C TRP A 140 13.29 17.77 -12.98
N LYS A 141 14.19 18.60 -12.45
CA LYS A 141 13.93 20.04 -12.31
C LYS A 141 13.95 20.68 -13.68
N LYS A 142 12.78 21.09 -14.17
CA LYS A 142 12.68 21.87 -15.41
C LYS A 142 13.54 23.14 -15.24
N PRO A 143 14.47 23.45 -16.17
CA PRO A 143 15.21 24.70 -16.12
C PRO A 143 14.22 25.87 -16.14
N ALA A 144 14.57 26.95 -15.44
CA ALA A 144 13.76 28.17 -15.44
C ALA A 144 13.52 28.62 -16.89
N PRO A 145 12.30 29.04 -17.24
CA PRO A 145 12.04 29.65 -18.54
C PRO A 145 13.05 30.79 -18.74
N LYS A 146 13.79 30.77 -19.86
CA LYS A 146 14.59 31.93 -20.25
C LYS A 146 13.61 33.05 -20.60
N ASP A 147 13.85 34.23 -20.05
CA ASP A 147 13.07 35.42 -20.41
C ASP A 147 13.31 35.70 -21.90
N PRO A 148 12.27 35.71 -22.75
CA PRO A 148 12.44 36.00 -24.17
C PRO A 148 12.89 37.45 -24.46
N ARG A 149 12.96 38.31 -23.43
CA ARG A 149 13.37 39.73 -23.55
C ARG A 149 14.81 40.00 -23.10
N GLN A 150 15.56 38.98 -22.65
CA GLN A 150 16.97 39.09 -22.22
C GLN A 150 17.92 38.27 -23.10
#